data_AF-A0A383F8P8-F1
#
_entry.id   AF-A0A383F8P8-F1
#
_cell.length_a   1.000
_cell.length_b   1.000
_cell.length_c   1.000
_cell.angle_alpha   90.00
_cell.angle_beta   90.00
_cell.angle_gamma   90.00
#
_symmetry.space_group_name_H-M   'P 1'
#
loop_
_entity.id
_entity.type
_entity.pdbx_description
1 polymer ?
#
loop_
_entity_poly.entity_id
_entity_poly.type
_entity_poly.pdbx_seq_one_letter_code
_entity_poly.pdbx_strand_id
1 'polypeptide(L)'
;MLLDDYDEFDLNYDLDKVPKHDLPNPLIFKNGSKITSQEQWKDVCRKELINLFCDNLYGHIPGKFKDLKISILSIDKNFLNSLATKKEIRIHLNKKIFIDLLIFLPNNLSGPKPIFLGMNFFGNHSISKENIASASERISLESNISFQKKNKMKKYLTKIRFDKDSLLKADLQNDNYGYDGVV
;
A
#
# COMPACT_ATOMS: atom_id res chain seq x y z
N MET A 1 -16.34 19.01 -28.37
CA MET A 1 -15.39 19.61 -27.42
C MET A 1 -14.69 18.46 -26.73
N LEU A 2 -13.66 17.95 -27.40
CA LEU A 2 -12.83 16.85 -26.95
C LEU A 2 -11.82 17.43 -25.94
N LEU A 3 -11.41 16.59 -25.00
CA LEU A 3 -10.48 16.92 -23.91
C LEU A 3 -9.07 17.07 -24.49
N ASP A 4 -8.67 18.29 -24.86
CA ASP A 4 -7.31 18.59 -25.34
C ASP A 4 -6.39 19.18 -24.24
N ASP A 5 -6.88 19.39 -23.01
CA ASP A 5 -6.08 19.94 -21.92
C ASP A 5 -5.72 18.86 -20.89
N TYR A 6 -4.84 17.95 -21.27
CA TYR A 6 -3.96 17.34 -20.28
C TYR A 6 -2.77 18.27 -20.16
N ASP A 7 -2.61 18.93 -19.01
CA ASP A 7 -1.34 19.56 -18.63
C ASP A 7 -0.26 18.48 -18.73
N GLU A 8 0.46 18.47 -19.86
CA GLU A 8 1.65 17.68 -20.06
C GLU A 8 2.64 18.23 -19.04
N PHE A 9 2.80 17.54 -17.91
CA PHE A 9 3.89 17.84 -17.00
C PHE A 9 5.16 17.84 -17.85
N ASP A 10 5.81 19.00 -18.00
CA ASP A 10 7.09 19.15 -18.69
C ASP A 10 8.16 18.45 -17.86
N LEU A 11 8.10 17.12 -17.86
CA LEU A 11 8.98 16.24 -17.14
C LEU A 11 10.29 16.20 -17.91
N ASN A 12 11.30 16.79 -17.29
CA ASN A 12 12.61 16.86 -17.88
C ASN A 12 13.40 15.57 -17.58
N TYR A 13 13.52 14.71 -18.58
CA TYR A 13 14.31 13.47 -18.51
C TYR A 13 15.78 13.66 -18.86
N ASP A 14 16.18 14.86 -19.27
CA ASP A 14 17.57 15.21 -19.56
C ASP A 14 18.31 15.52 -18.25
N LEU A 15 19.18 14.60 -17.83
CA LEU A 15 19.94 14.70 -16.59
C LEU A 15 20.83 15.96 -16.55
N ASP A 16 21.27 16.47 -17.71
CA ASP A 16 22.13 17.65 -17.79
C ASP A 16 21.37 18.95 -17.49
N LYS A 17 20.04 18.90 -17.57
CA LYS A 17 19.15 20.03 -17.26
C LYS A 17 18.60 19.98 -15.82
N VAL A 18 18.92 18.94 -15.05
CA VAL A 18 18.55 18.88 -13.63
C VAL A 18 19.33 19.96 -12.87
N PRO A 19 18.67 20.93 -12.22
CA PRO A 19 19.37 21.97 -11.47
C PRO A 19 20.25 21.36 -10.37
N LYS A 20 21.46 21.90 -10.22
CA LYS A 20 22.31 21.57 -9.08
C LYS A 20 21.60 21.95 -7.79
N HIS A 21 21.53 21.03 -6.85
CA HIS A 21 20.92 21.24 -5.54
C HIS A 21 21.77 20.57 -4.48
N ASP A 22 21.85 21.22 -3.32
CA ASP A 22 22.55 20.67 -2.15
C ASP A 22 21.57 19.85 -1.32
N LEU A 23 21.92 18.60 -1.06
CA LEU A 23 21.15 17.75 -0.18
C LEU A 23 21.63 17.94 1.28
N PRO A 24 20.70 18.02 2.25
CA PRO A 24 21.08 18.08 3.65
C PRO A 24 21.83 16.80 4.02
N ASN A 25 22.97 16.95 4.68
CA ASN A 25 23.74 15.80 5.15
C ASN A 25 23.02 15.17 6.36
N PRO A 26 22.57 13.91 6.27
CA PRO A 26 21.86 13.28 7.38
C PRO A 26 22.74 13.10 8.62
N LEU A 27 24.07 13.03 8.46
CA LEU A 27 25.01 12.81 9.55
C LEU A 27 25.55 14.12 10.18
N ILE A 28 24.85 15.23 9.96
CA ILE A 28 25.16 16.53 10.57
C ILE A 28 23.93 17.00 11.36
N PHE A 29 24.14 17.37 12.62
CA PHE A 29 23.11 17.97 13.45
C PHE A 29 22.70 19.36 12.92
N LYS A 30 21.52 19.83 13.29
CA LYS A 30 21.04 21.18 12.90
C LYS A 30 21.99 22.31 13.32
N ASN A 31 22.78 22.09 14.36
CA ASN A 31 23.81 23.04 14.83
C ASN A 31 25.15 22.95 14.06
N GLY A 32 25.25 22.12 13.02
CA GLY A 32 26.45 21.94 12.20
C GLY A 32 27.47 20.92 12.72
N SER A 33 27.28 20.36 13.91
CA SER A 33 28.20 19.33 14.45
C SER A 33 27.96 17.96 13.81
N LYS A 34 29.02 17.15 13.70
CA LYS A 34 28.95 15.82 13.07
C LYS A 34 28.41 14.76 14.03
N ILE A 35 27.61 13.85 13.49
CA ILE A 35 27.19 12.63 14.17
C ILE A 35 28.31 11.60 14.01
N THR A 36 28.82 11.10 15.12
CA THR A 36 30.01 10.22 15.16
C THR A 36 29.75 8.88 15.83
N SER A 37 28.58 8.69 16.44
CA SER A 37 28.21 7.44 17.11
C SER A 37 26.79 6.99 16.77
N GLN A 38 26.53 5.69 16.97
CA GLN A 38 25.22 5.11 16.74
C GLN A 38 24.16 5.64 17.72
N GLU A 39 24.58 5.90 18.96
CA GLU A 39 23.74 6.46 20.04
C GLU A 39 23.30 7.88 19.67
N GLN A 40 24.23 8.73 19.22
CA GLN A 40 23.92 10.08 18.75
C GLN A 40 22.87 10.07 17.62
N TRP A 41 23.00 9.14 16.68
CA TRP A 41 22.01 8.97 15.61
C TRP A 41 20.66 8.50 16.16
N LYS A 42 20.63 7.41 16.94
CA LYS A 42 19.39 6.79 17.42
C LYS A 42 18.61 7.69 18.38
N ASP A 43 19.31 8.32 19.32
CA ASP A 43 18.67 9.00 20.44
C ASP A 43 18.33 10.45 20.16
N VAL A 44 19.00 11.08 19.20
CA VAL A 44 18.81 12.49 18.84
C VAL A 44 18.37 12.62 17.39
N CYS A 45 19.25 12.37 16.42
CA CYS A 45 19.00 12.70 15.01
C CYS A 45 17.77 11.99 14.42
N ARG A 46 17.61 10.69 14.69
CA ARG A 46 16.45 9.91 14.23
C ARG A 46 15.13 10.51 14.75
N LYS A 47 15.09 10.97 16.00
CA LYS A 47 13.88 11.57 16.57
C LYS A 47 13.59 12.92 15.92
N GLU A 48 14.60 13.74 15.70
CA GLU A 48 14.45 15.01 14.98
C GLU A 48 13.94 14.82 13.56
N LEU A 49 14.47 13.84 12.81
CA LEU A 49 14.02 13.52 11.46
C LEU A 49 12.57 13.03 11.46
N ILE A 50 12.21 12.10 12.36
CA ILE A 50 10.83 11.63 12.47
C ILE A 50 9.87 12.80 12.72
N ASN A 51 10.22 13.71 13.63
CA ASN A 51 9.40 14.89 13.92
C ASN A 51 9.31 15.81 12.69
N LEU A 52 10.43 16.08 12.01
CA LEU A 52 10.44 16.89 10.78
C LEU A 52 9.48 16.32 9.72
N PHE A 53 9.51 15.01 9.49
CA PHE A 53 8.60 14.34 8.55
C PHE A 53 7.14 14.36 9.03
N CYS A 54 6.89 14.20 10.33
CA CYS A 54 5.55 14.29 10.90
C CYS A 54 4.97 15.69 10.75
N ASP A 55 5.75 16.72 11.08
CA ASP A 55 5.29 18.12 11.13
C ASP A 55 5.03 18.69 9.72
N ASN A 56 5.78 18.23 8.71
CA ASN A 56 5.80 18.86 7.39
C ASN A 56 5.24 18.00 6.25
N LEU A 57 5.23 16.67 6.36
CA LEU A 57 4.92 15.79 5.22
C LEU A 57 3.78 14.81 5.50
N TYR A 58 3.92 13.95 6.51
CA TYR A 58 3.00 12.82 6.69
C TYR A 58 1.98 12.99 7.82
N GLY A 59 2.15 14.01 8.67
CA GLY A 59 1.32 14.20 9.87
C GLY A 59 1.76 13.32 11.05
N HIS A 60 1.23 13.61 12.23
CA HIS A 60 1.49 12.82 13.44
C HIS A 60 0.63 11.56 13.50
N ILE A 61 1.22 10.48 14.02
CA ILE A 61 0.49 9.26 14.34
C ILE A 61 -0.50 9.56 15.49
N PRO A 62 -1.81 9.31 15.34
CA PRO A 62 -2.86 9.73 16.29
C PRO A 62 -2.87 8.98 17.64
N GLY A 63 -1.82 8.24 17.96
CA GLY A 63 -1.71 7.41 19.17
C GLY A 63 -2.44 6.06 19.06
N LYS A 64 -2.66 5.39 20.21
CA LYS A 64 -3.28 4.06 20.26
C LYS A 64 -4.80 4.15 20.04
N PHE A 65 -5.35 3.24 19.24
CA PHE A 65 -6.79 3.08 19.08
C PHE A 65 -7.39 2.43 20.34
N LYS A 66 -8.36 3.11 20.99
CA LYS A 66 -9.00 2.62 22.23
C LYS A 66 -9.81 1.33 22.02
N ASP A 67 -10.44 1.19 20.86
CA ASP A 67 -11.38 0.11 20.54
C ASP A 67 -10.75 -0.95 19.62
N LEU A 68 -9.42 -1.13 19.67
CA LEU A 68 -8.73 -2.09 18.83
C LEU A 68 -9.19 -3.52 19.14
N LYS A 69 -9.84 -4.18 18.19
CA LYS A 69 -10.30 -5.58 18.32
C LYS A 69 -9.93 -6.39 17.09
N ILE A 70 -9.45 -7.62 17.30
CA ILE A 70 -9.17 -8.56 16.21
C ILE A 70 -10.21 -9.68 16.23
N SER A 71 -10.80 -9.98 15.09
CA SER A 71 -11.71 -11.12 14.88
C SER A 71 -11.16 -12.02 13.76
N ILE A 72 -11.43 -13.32 13.87
CA ILE A 72 -11.06 -14.29 12.84
C ILE A 72 -12.27 -14.42 11.90
N LEU A 73 -12.06 -14.20 10.61
CA LEU A 73 -13.10 -14.35 9.60
C LEU A 73 -13.09 -15.77 9.04
N SER A 74 -11.91 -16.28 8.68
CA SER A 74 -11.74 -17.63 8.14
C SER A 74 -10.36 -18.20 8.44
N ILE A 75 -10.29 -19.53 8.53
CA ILE A 75 -9.04 -20.30 8.61
C ILE A 75 -9.18 -21.52 7.71
N ASP A 76 -8.25 -21.67 6.78
CA ASP A 76 -8.04 -22.89 6.01
C ASP A 76 -6.64 -23.44 6.33
N LYS A 77 -6.59 -24.53 7.10
CA LYS A 77 -5.34 -25.17 7.54
C LYS A 77 -4.67 -25.99 6.43
N ASN A 78 -5.42 -26.33 5.38
CA ASN A 78 -4.98 -27.22 4.31
C ASN A 78 -4.72 -26.46 2.99
N PHE A 79 -4.57 -25.15 3.07
CA PHE A 79 -4.34 -24.30 1.91
C PHE A 79 -3.07 -24.73 1.16
N LEU A 80 -3.11 -24.66 -0.18
CA LEU A 80 -2.06 -25.15 -1.07
C LEU A 80 -1.63 -26.58 -0.76
N ASN A 81 -2.58 -27.53 -0.75
CA ASN A 81 -2.32 -28.95 -0.45
C ASN A 81 -1.57 -29.13 0.88
N SER A 82 -2.04 -28.41 1.92
CA SER A 82 -1.46 -28.40 3.26
C SER A 82 -0.01 -27.88 3.35
N LEU A 83 0.50 -27.19 2.33
CA LEU A 83 1.77 -26.46 2.43
C LEU A 83 1.65 -25.22 3.33
N ALA A 84 0.45 -24.63 3.43
CA ALA A 84 0.22 -23.45 4.24
C ALA A 84 -1.15 -23.47 4.96
N THR A 85 -1.23 -22.68 6.03
CA THR A 85 -2.50 -22.25 6.62
C THR A 85 -2.82 -20.85 6.11
N LYS A 86 -3.96 -20.69 5.42
CA LYS A 86 -4.54 -19.38 5.07
C LYS A 86 -5.43 -18.91 6.21
N LYS A 87 -5.26 -17.66 6.64
CA LYS A 87 -6.07 -17.03 7.68
C LYS A 87 -6.50 -15.65 7.23
N GLU A 88 -7.79 -15.37 7.36
CA GLU A 88 -8.34 -14.02 7.21
C GLU A 88 -8.78 -13.52 8.58
N ILE A 89 -8.27 -12.34 8.95
CA ILE A 89 -8.66 -11.66 10.17
C ILE A 89 -9.18 -10.26 9.86
N ARG A 90 -10.03 -9.74 10.74
CA ARG A 90 -10.49 -8.35 10.71
C ARG A 90 -9.97 -7.62 11.93
N ILE A 91 -9.23 -6.54 11.68
CA ILE A 91 -8.72 -5.62 12.70
C ILE A 91 -9.67 -4.42 12.74
N HIS A 92 -10.50 -4.34 13.76
CA HIS A 92 -11.36 -3.20 14.01
C HIS A 92 -10.55 -2.09 14.69
N LEU A 93 -10.48 -0.91 14.05
CA LEU A 93 -9.91 0.30 14.64
C LEU A 93 -10.93 1.03 15.52
N ASN A 94 -12.21 0.88 15.19
CA ASN A 94 -13.37 1.28 15.99
C ASN A 94 -14.62 0.48 15.54
N LYS A 95 -15.81 0.91 15.96
CA LYS A 95 -17.10 0.26 15.60
C LYS A 95 -17.43 0.24 14.10
N LYS A 96 -16.82 1.11 13.29
CA LYS A 96 -17.13 1.30 11.86
C LYS A 96 -15.94 1.02 10.95
N ILE A 97 -14.73 1.33 11.40
CA ILE A 97 -13.51 1.26 10.60
C ILE A 97 -12.76 -0.02 10.95
N PHE A 98 -12.43 -0.79 9.92
CA PHE A 98 -11.68 -2.03 10.05
C PHE A 98 -10.73 -2.23 8.87
N ILE A 99 -9.77 -3.14 9.07
CA ILE A 99 -8.83 -3.62 8.05
C ILE A 99 -8.96 -5.14 8.00
N ASP A 100 -9.17 -5.69 6.81
CA ASP A 100 -9.13 -7.13 6.59
C ASP A 100 -7.72 -7.55 6.17
N LEU A 101 -7.08 -8.38 6.99
CA LEU A 101 -5.73 -8.87 6.75
C LEU A 101 -5.77 -10.35 6.35
N LEU A 102 -5.15 -10.65 5.21
CA LEU A 102 -4.96 -12.00 4.70
C LEU A 102 -3.54 -12.48 5.03
N ILE A 103 -3.44 -13.66 5.62
CA ILE A 103 -2.18 -14.21 6.15
C ILE A 103 -2.00 -15.63 5.61
N PHE A 104 -0.81 -15.95 5.12
CA PHE A 104 -0.40 -17.30 4.75
C PHE A 104 0.75 -17.73 5.66
N LEU A 105 0.59 -18.86 6.36
CA LEU A 105 1.58 -19.38 7.28
C LEU A 105 2.06 -20.75 6.80
N PRO A 106 3.36 -20.97 6.51
CA PRO A 106 3.86 -22.28 6.09
C PRO A 106 3.64 -23.32 7.18
N ASN A 107 3.09 -24.50 6.87
CA ASN A 107 2.75 -25.50 7.89
C ASN A 107 3.98 -26.23 8.46
N ASN A 108 5.02 -26.43 7.65
CA ASN A 108 6.16 -27.29 7.98
C ASN A 108 7.32 -26.58 8.71
N LEU A 109 7.05 -25.47 9.40
CA LEU A 109 8.02 -24.76 10.22
C LEU A 109 7.62 -24.84 11.70
N SER A 110 8.53 -25.33 12.54
CA SER A 110 8.39 -25.32 13.99
C SER A 110 8.76 -23.95 14.56
N GLY A 111 8.00 -23.47 15.54
CA GLY A 111 8.25 -22.18 16.22
C GLY A 111 7.69 -20.96 15.48
N PRO A 112 8.10 -19.74 15.87
CA PRO A 112 7.68 -18.50 15.23
C PRO A 112 8.07 -18.47 13.75
N LYS A 113 7.14 -18.05 12.88
CA LYS A 113 7.34 -17.98 11.43
C LYS A 113 7.68 -16.54 11.03
N PRO A 114 8.70 -16.29 10.17
CA PRO A 114 8.94 -14.96 9.63
C PRO A 114 7.73 -14.53 8.76
N ILE A 115 7.42 -13.24 8.76
CA ILE A 115 6.28 -12.67 8.05
C ILE A 115 6.75 -11.53 7.16
N PHE A 116 6.32 -11.55 5.91
CA PHE A 116 6.33 -10.39 5.01
C PHE A 116 4.96 -9.72 5.08
N LEU A 117 4.94 -8.40 5.21
CA LEU A 117 3.72 -7.60 5.27
C LEU A 117 3.77 -6.55 4.17
N GLY A 118 2.76 -6.57 3.30
CA GLY A 118 2.59 -5.60 2.22
C GLY A 118 1.15 -5.14 2.13
N MET A 119 0.95 -3.92 1.62
CA MET A 119 -0.35 -3.42 1.24
C MET A 119 -0.61 -3.77 -0.23
N ASN A 120 -1.87 -3.95 -0.61
CA ASN A 120 -2.26 -4.13 -2.01
C ASN A 120 -3.22 -3.01 -2.43
N PHE A 121 -3.27 -2.73 -3.73
CA PHE A 121 -4.05 -1.62 -4.29
C PHE A 121 -5.55 -1.93 -4.39
N PHE A 122 -5.90 -3.17 -4.79
CA PHE A 122 -7.25 -3.51 -5.21
C PHE A 122 -8.01 -4.40 -4.20
N GLY A 123 -7.41 -4.75 -3.07
CA GLY A 123 -7.97 -5.61 -2.04
C GLY A 123 -7.41 -7.04 -2.08
N ASN A 124 -7.56 -7.79 -0.99
CA ASN A 124 -6.94 -9.11 -0.82
C ASN A 124 -7.31 -10.13 -1.91
N HIS A 125 -8.49 -10.05 -2.50
CA HIS A 125 -8.92 -10.91 -3.61
C HIS A 125 -8.10 -10.71 -4.90
N SER A 126 -7.38 -9.60 -5.04
CA SER A 126 -6.62 -9.27 -6.26
C SER A 126 -5.21 -9.83 -6.32
N ILE A 127 -4.71 -10.42 -5.22
CA ILE A 127 -3.32 -10.91 -5.16
C ILE A 127 -3.09 -12.22 -5.93
N SER A 128 -4.16 -12.86 -6.40
CA SER A 128 -4.12 -14.07 -7.21
C SER A 128 -5.24 -14.04 -8.25
N LYS A 129 -5.03 -14.72 -9.38
CA LYS A 129 -6.08 -14.96 -10.39
C LYS A 129 -7.10 -15.99 -9.89
N GLU A 130 -6.69 -16.85 -8.98
CA GLU A 130 -7.58 -17.80 -8.31
C GLU A 130 -8.34 -17.08 -7.19
N ASN A 131 -9.60 -17.45 -6.98
CA ASN A 131 -10.45 -16.83 -5.96
C ASN A 131 -10.10 -17.32 -4.55
N ILE A 132 -8.91 -16.97 -4.08
CA ILE A 132 -8.34 -17.45 -2.81
C ILE A 132 -8.77 -16.59 -1.61
N ALA A 133 -9.40 -15.45 -1.84
CA ALA A 133 -9.90 -14.57 -0.79
C ALA A 133 -11.18 -13.86 -1.26
N SER A 134 -12.09 -13.61 -0.33
CA SER A 134 -13.35 -12.95 -0.66
C SER A 134 -13.12 -11.51 -1.16
N ALA A 135 -13.97 -11.06 -2.07
CA ALA A 135 -14.00 -9.65 -2.48
C ALA A 135 -14.18 -8.76 -1.24
N SER A 136 -13.44 -7.66 -1.20
CA SER A 136 -13.53 -6.75 -0.05
C SER A 136 -14.92 -6.12 0.02
N GLU A 137 -15.39 -5.83 1.24
CA GLU A 137 -16.66 -5.14 1.45
C GLU A 137 -16.67 -3.77 0.73
N ARG A 138 -15.53 -3.08 0.71
CA ARG A 138 -15.33 -1.84 -0.06
C ARG A 138 -15.66 -2.01 -1.53
N ILE A 139 -15.04 -2.98 -2.22
CA ILE A 139 -15.27 -3.20 -3.65
C ILE A 139 -16.70 -3.65 -3.93
N SER A 140 -17.28 -4.44 -3.02
CA SER A 140 -18.68 -4.87 -3.12
C SER A 140 -19.66 -3.70 -3.01
N LEU A 141 -19.40 -2.74 -2.11
CA LEU A 141 -20.20 -1.52 -1.96
C LEU A 141 -19.98 -0.54 -3.13
N GLU A 142 -18.72 -0.32 -3.52
CA GLU A 142 -18.35 0.58 -4.61
C GLU A 142 -18.89 0.10 -5.97
N SER A 143 -19.06 -1.20 -6.18
CA SER A 143 -19.68 -1.76 -7.40
C SER A 143 -21.22 -1.76 -7.38
N ASN A 144 -21.86 -1.51 -6.23
CA ASN A 144 -23.32 -1.49 -6.11
C ASN A 144 -23.93 -0.16 -6.59
N ILE A 145 -24.77 -0.23 -7.63
CA ILE A 145 -25.39 0.96 -8.25
C ILE A 145 -26.24 1.78 -7.26
N SER A 146 -27.01 1.12 -6.40
CA SER A 146 -27.87 1.79 -5.43
C SER A 146 -27.04 2.54 -4.38
N PHE A 147 -25.94 1.93 -3.93
CA PHE A 147 -24.98 2.56 -3.03
C PHE A 147 -24.31 3.78 -3.67
N GLN A 148 -23.85 3.67 -4.92
CA GLN A 148 -23.25 4.78 -5.66
C GLN A 148 -24.22 5.96 -5.81
N LYS A 149 -25.48 5.70 -6.20
CA LYS A 149 -26.53 6.72 -6.33
C LYS A 149 -26.78 7.43 -5.01
N LYS A 150 -26.95 6.67 -3.92
CA LYS A 150 -27.21 7.20 -2.58
C LYS A 150 -26.09 8.14 -2.11
N ASN A 151 -24.84 7.78 -2.36
CA ASN A 151 -23.67 8.55 -1.93
C ASN A 151 -23.22 9.61 -2.95
N LYS A 152 -23.99 9.85 -4.02
CA LYS A 152 -23.66 10.80 -5.11
C LYS A 152 -22.24 10.57 -5.66
N MET A 153 -21.79 9.32 -5.73
CA MET A 153 -20.46 9.00 -6.26
C MET A 153 -20.42 9.41 -7.73
N LYS A 154 -19.43 10.23 -8.11
CA LYS A 154 -19.21 10.57 -9.52
C LYS A 154 -18.91 9.28 -10.29
N LYS A 155 -19.51 9.09 -11.48
CA LYS A 155 -19.43 7.89 -12.36
C LYS A 155 -18.02 7.39 -12.75
N TYR A 156 -16.94 7.99 -12.24
CA TYR A 156 -15.56 7.67 -12.61
C TYR A 156 -15.14 6.22 -12.28
N LEU A 157 -15.84 5.52 -11.37
CA LEU A 157 -15.58 4.10 -11.10
C LEU A 157 -15.99 3.16 -12.25
N THR A 158 -16.92 3.57 -13.12
CA THR A 158 -17.24 2.78 -14.33
C THR A 158 -16.22 2.95 -15.48
N LYS A 159 -15.28 3.90 -15.36
CA LYS A 159 -14.24 4.14 -16.36
C LYS A 159 -12.92 3.43 -16.07
N ILE A 160 -12.73 2.84 -14.88
CA ILE A 160 -11.70 1.83 -14.65
C ILE A 160 -12.21 0.49 -15.24
N ARG A 161 -12.52 0.50 -16.53
CA ARG A 161 -12.43 -0.69 -17.36
C ARG A 161 -10.97 -0.78 -17.75
N PHE A 162 -10.17 -1.50 -16.96
CA PHE A 162 -9.12 -2.26 -17.62
C PHE A 162 -9.88 -3.25 -18.49
N ASP A 163 -10.00 -2.94 -19.78
CA ASP A 163 -10.49 -3.93 -20.71
C ASP A 163 -9.50 -5.12 -20.64
N LYS A 164 -10.04 -6.34 -20.60
CA LYS A 164 -9.24 -7.55 -20.45
C LYS A 164 -8.19 -7.68 -21.56
N ASP A 165 -8.49 -7.16 -22.75
CA ASP A 165 -7.62 -7.17 -23.92
C ASP A 165 -6.55 -6.06 -23.85
N SER A 166 -6.79 -4.96 -23.13
CA SER A 166 -5.82 -3.88 -22.86
C SER A 166 -4.73 -4.34 -21.88
N LEU A 167 -5.09 -5.12 -20.85
CA LEU A 167 -4.09 -5.74 -19.97
C LEU A 167 -3.26 -6.79 -20.72
N LEU A 168 -3.90 -7.59 -21.58
CA LEU A 168 -3.19 -8.59 -22.40
C LEU A 168 -2.28 -7.94 -23.45
N LYS A 169 -2.70 -6.83 -24.06
CA LYS A 169 -1.87 -6.07 -25.02
C LYS A 169 -0.69 -5.39 -24.37
N ALA A 170 -0.83 -4.92 -23.13
CA ALA A 170 0.29 -4.38 -22.36
C ALA A 170 1.31 -5.49 -22.01
N ASP A 171 0.87 -6.71 -21.70
CA ASP A 171 1.78 -7.85 -21.45
C ASP A 171 2.47 -8.39 -22.72
N LEU A 172 1.88 -8.18 -23.91
CA LEU A 172 2.35 -8.78 -25.17
C LEU A 172 3.24 -7.87 -26.03
N GLN A 173 3.47 -6.61 -25.63
CA GLN A 173 4.48 -5.79 -26.29
C GLN A 173 5.85 -6.17 -25.74
N ASN A 174 6.67 -6.79 -26.59
CA ASN A 174 8.04 -7.27 -26.31
C ASN A 174 9.04 -6.22 -25.81
N ASP A 175 8.61 -4.95 -25.65
CA ASP A 175 9.45 -3.83 -25.18
C ASP A 175 8.91 -3.15 -23.92
N ASN A 176 7.94 -3.75 -23.21
CA ASN A 176 7.50 -3.22 -21.93
C ASN A 176 8.52 -3.53 -20.82
N TYR A 177 9.34 -2.53 -20.52
CA TYR A 177 9.96 -2.36 -19.21
C TYR A 177 8.84 -2.36 -18.16
N GLY A 178 8.64 -3.54 -17.57
CA GLY A 178 7.43 -3.89 -16.82
C GLY A 178 7.02 -2.86 -15.79
N TYR A 179 5.74 -2.48 -15.83
CA TYR A 179 5.01 -2.14 -14.60
C TYR A 179 4.71 -3.46 -13.89
N ASP A 180 5.76 -4.07 -13.32
CA ASP A 180 5.61 -5.11 -12.32
C ASP A 180 4.96 -4.47 -11.10
N GLY A 181 3.66 -4.71 -10.95
CA GLY A 181 2.88 -4.40 -9.76
C GLY A 181 3.29 -5.26 -8.54
N VAL A 182 4.59 -5.44 -8.34
CA VAL A 182 5.21 -5.92 -7.11
C VAL A 182 6.03 -4.77 -6.56
N VAL A 183 5.45 -4.09 -5.57
CA VAL A 183 6.21 -3.50 -4.46
C VAL A 183 5.68 -4.12 -3.19
#